data_AF-A0A930B1C9-F1
#
_entry.id   AF-A0A930B1C9-F1
#
_cell.length_a   1.000
_cell.length_b   1.000
_cell.length_c   1.000
_cell.angle_alpha   90.00
_cell.angle_beta   90.00
_cell.angle_gamma   90.00
#
_symmetry.space_group_name_H-M   'P 1'
#
loop_
_entity.id
_entity.type
_entity.pdbx_description
1 polymer ?
#
loop_
_entity_poly.entity_id
_entity_poly.type
_entity_poly.pdbx_seq_one_letter_code
_entity_poly.pdbx_strand_id
1 'polypeptide(L)' 'MAGQKIDTLKLENQLCFPLYAAARKITAAYTPLLKPLEMTYTQYIVFLVLWEKDDIS' A
#
# COMPACT_ATOMS: atom_id res chain seq x y z
N MET A 1 -28.04 -10.28 22.60
CA MET A 1 -26.77 -10.69 21.95
C MET A 1 -26.58 -10.13 20.52
N ALA A 2 -27.47 -9.28 19.98
CA ALA A 2 -27.30 -8.70 18.63
C ALA A 2 -26.47 -7.39 18.59
N GLY A 3 -26.48 -6.59 19.67
CA GLY A 3 -25.75 -5.30 19.71
C GLY A 3 -24.23 -5.43 19.69
N GLN A 4 -23.69 -6.46 20.36
CA GLN A 4 -22.24 -6.67 20.49
C GLN A 4 -21.56 -7.01 19.14
N LYS A 5 -22.30 -7.60 18.19
CA LYS A 5 -21.81 -8.01 16.87
C LYS A 5 -21.69 -6.84 15.89
N ILE A 6 -22.41 -5.74 16.13
CA ILE A 6 -22.34 -4.52 15.31
C ILE A 6 -21.15 -3.65 15.76
N ASP A 7 -20.86 -3.59 17.06
CA ASP A 7 -19.70 -2.85 17.57
C ASP A 7 -18.38 -3.37 17.01
N THR A 8 -18.23 -4.70 16.85
CA THR A 8 -17.03 -5.31 16.25
C THR A 8 -16.84 -4.98 14.78
N LEU A 9 -17.88 -4.51 14.07
CA LEU A 9 -17.82 -4.15 12.65
C LEU A 9 -17.58 -2.64 12.43
N LYS A 10 -17.42 -1.86 13.49
CA LYS A 10 -17.02 -0.45 13.38
C LYS A 10 -15.66 -0.32 12.73
N LEU A 11 -15.48 0.72 11.92
CA LEU A 11 -14.28 0.98 11.15
C LEU A 11 -13.03 1.14 12.03
N GLU A 12 -13.18 1.79 13.19
CA GLU A 12 -12.11 1.96 14.19
C GLU A 12 -11.58 0.62 14.74
N ASN A 13 -12.41 -0.43 14.71
CA ASN A 13 -12.06 -1.77 15.16
C ASN A 13 -11.48 -2.63 14.02
N GLN A 14 -11.48 -2.15 12.78
CA GLN A 14 -10.95 -2.90 11.63
C GLN A 14 -9.48 -2.56 11.41
N LEU A 15 -8.57 -3.46 11.77
CA LEU A 15 -7.13 -3.31 11.49
C LEU A 15 -6.84 -3.13 9.99
N CYS A 16 -7.67 -3.70 9.10
CA CYS A 16 -7.49 -3.56 7.67
C CYS A 16 -7.62 -2.11 7.19
N PHE A 17 -8.39 -1.27 7.88
CA PHE A 17 -8.63 0.11 7.47
C PHE A 17 -7.40 1.03 7.63
N PRO A 18 -6.74 1.15 8.80
CA PRO A 18 -5.52 1.93 8.92
C PRO A 18 -4.40 1.38 8.03
N LEU A 19 -4.31 0.06 7.84
CA LEU A 19 -3.34 -0.55 6.91
C LEU A 19 -3.61 -0.14 5.45
N TYR A 20 -4.86 -0.21 5.00
CA TYR A 20 -5.26 0.25 3.66
C TYR A 20 -4.97 1.75 3.48
N ALA A 21 -5.33 2.57 4.46
CA ALA A 21 -5.08 4.01 4.42
C ALA A 21 -3.57 4.32 4.36
N ALA A 22 -2.76 3.59 5.13
CA ALA A 22 -1.30 3.72 5.12
C ALA A 22 -0.71 3.31 3.76
N ALA A 23 -1.11 2.15 3.23
CA ALA A 23 -0.63 1.67 1.93
C ALA A 23 -0.96 2.68 0.81
N ARG A 24 -2.18 3.22 0.79
CA ARG A 24 -2.58 4.25 -0.17
C ARG A 24 -1.74 5.53 -0.04
N LYS A 25 -1.42 5.96 1.19
CA LYS A 25 -0.56 7.13 1.43
C LYS A 25 0.87 6.90 0.92
N ILE A 26 1.42 5.70 1.13
CA ILE A 26 2.73 5.32 0.60
C ILE A 26 2.70 5.40 -0.93
N THR A 27 1.75 4.74 -1.58
CA THR A 27 1.63 4.79 -3.04
C THR A 27 1.51 6.23 -3.56
N ALA A 28 0.67 7.06 -2.91
CA ALA A 28 0.51 8.47 -3.30
C ALA A 28 1.79 9.30 -3.14
N ALA A 29 2.62 9.01 -2.14
CA ALA A 29 3.90 9.67 -1.94
C ALA A 29 4.92 9.32 -3.04
N TYR A 30 4.87 8.10 -3.57
CA TYR A 30 5.75 7.67 -4.67
C TYR A 30 5.27 8.12 -6.06
N THR A 31 3.95 8.30 -6.27
CA THR A 31 3.40 8.76 -7.56
C THR A 31 4.13 9.94 -8.20
N PRO A 32 4.39 11.08 -7.51
CA PRO A 32 5.09 12.20 -8.14
C PRO A 32 6.55 11.91 -8.48
N LEU A 33 7.21 11.00 -7.74
CA LEU A 33 8.60 10.59 -7.99
C LEU A 33 8.70 9.67 -9.21
N LEU A 34 7.69 8.83 -9.43
CA LEU A 34 7.65 7.87 -10.52
C LEU A 34 7.05 8.43 -11.82
N LYS A 35 6.26 9.51 -11.72
CA LYS A 35 5.61 10.15 -12.87
C LYS A 35 6.56 10.56 -14.00
N PRO A 36 7.76 11.15 -13.74
CA PRO A 36 8.71 11.50 -14.80
C PRO A 36 9.29 10.28 -15.53
N LEU A 37 9.25 9.10 -14.90
CA LEU A 37 9.71 7.84 -15.46
C LEU A 37 8.57 7.05 -16.13
N GLU A 38 7.37 7.65 -16.20
CA GLU A 38 6.14 7.00 -16.68
C GLU A 38 5.86 5.66 -15.99
N MET A 39 6.24 5.57 -14.71
CA MET A 39 6.23 4.32 -13.94
C MET A 39 5.14 4.32 -12.87
N THR A 40 4.50 3.16 -12.69
CA THR A 40 3.57 2.91 -11.58
C THR A 40 4.31 2.38 -10.35
N TYR A 41 3.71 2.53 -9.16
CA TYR A 41 4.28 1.96 -7.93
C TYR A 41 4.50 0.44 -8.02
N THR A 42 3.58 -0.30 -8.65
CA THR A 42 3.73 -1.75 -8.85
C THR A 42 4.90 -2.09 -9.78
N GLN A 43 5.06 -1.38 -10.89
CA GLN A 43 6.21 -1.56 -11.78
C GLN A 43 7.52 -1.25 -11.05
N TYR A 44 7.55 -0.21 -10.22
CA TYR A 44 8.72 0.10 -9.39
C TYR A 44 9.11 -1.07 -8.48
N ILE A 45 8.14 -1.71 -7.79
CA ILE A 45 8.43 -2.89 -6.97
C ILE A 45 8.98 -4.05 -7.80
N VAL A 46 8.46 -4.27 -9.02
CA VAL A 46 9.00 -5.29 -9.93
C VAL A 46 10.46 -4.98 -10.28
N PHE A 47 10.79 -3.72 -10.60
CA PHE A 47 12.17 -3.32 -10.88
C PHE A 47 13.09 -3.48 -9.68
N LEU A 48 12.64 -3.18 -8.45
CA LEU A 48 13.44 -3.44 -7.25
C LEU A 48 13.83 -4.92 -7.14
N VAL A 49 12.89 -5.83 -7.38
CA VAL A 49 13.15 -7.28 -7.36
C VAL A 49 14.09 -7.71 -8.49
N LEU A 50 13.94 -7.13 -9.69
CA LEU A 50 14.83 -7.43 -10.82
C LEU A 50 16.25 -6.91 -10.57
N TRP A 51 16.39 -5.68 -10.08
CA TRP A 51 17.69 -5.09 -9.76
C TRP A 51 18.40 -5.84 -8.64
N GLU A 52 17.68 -6.34 -7.63
CA GLU A 52 18.25 -7.22 -6.60
C GLU A 52 18.76 -8.54 -7.20
N LYS A 53 18.05 -9.13 -8.17
CA LYS A 53 18.46 -10.38 -8.83
C LYS A 53 19.64 -10.21 -9.77
N ASP A 54 19.77 -9.04 -10.38
CA ASP A 54 20.81 -8.73 -11.35
C ASP A 54 22.07 -8.11 -10.69
N ASP A 55 22.14 -8.07 -9.34
CA ASP A 55 23.19 -7.42 -8.54
C ASP A 55 23.38 -5.92 -8.87
N ILE A 56 22.28 -5.23 -9.22
CA ILE A 56 22.25 -3.80 -9.58
C ILE A 56 21.89 -2.92 -8.37
N SER A 57 21.30 -3.51 -7.31
CA SER A 57 20.86 -2.81 -6.10
C SER A 57 21.86 -2.84 -4.94
#